data_AF-A0A7G4A0A0-F1
#
_entry.id   AF-A0A7G4A0A0-F1
#
_cell.length_a   1.000
_cell.length_b   1.000
_cell.length_c   1.000
_cell.angle_alpha   90.00
_cell.angle_beta   90.00
_cell.angle_gamma   90.00
#
_symmetry.space_group_name_H-M   'P 1'
#
loop_
_entity.id
_entity.type
_entity.pdbx_description
1 polymer ?
#
loop_
_entity_poly.entity_id
_entity_poly.type
_entity_poly.pdbx_seq_one_letter_code
_entity_poly.pdbx_strand_id
1 'polypeptide(L)'
;MSTQVLDQNRAYRKGLILGFTMAEISILIIFCLLLATSFLIQRKDQQIAKYVEENKQLTEVKKILKNLNRNSMNQKKFDDFFQELKRLDEKTQNIEQLQQQLKKSREDTKLVHKITQILSSENTTNESIEKTISRIAKEAEFTKQLKNAIKNTTLQESSPQIIAKILNTTGDIKKETAEKIEAITEVERLKGQLANAQNKLERLGKGTEMPACWADPKNGKPEYIFKVDLTSNGLVIHNQNLPNRVADQNLLPLNTIQFDQILSQNNFLTQTFPIYQWSIKHNCRFFVIVNDSTESNQKNAYKAMLYTLESHFYKFEIK
;
A
#
# COMPACT_ATOMS: atom_id res chain seq x y z
N MET A 1 -109.01 22.49 -22.12
CA MET A 1 -107.97 21.43 -21.96
C MET A 1 -106.68 21.69 -22.75
N SER A 2 -106.60 22.68 -23.66
CA SER A 2 -105.40 22.89 -24.51
C SER A 2 -104.30 23.80 -23.94
N THR A 3 -104.54 24.51 -22.83
CA THR A 3 -103.58 25.47 -22.25
C THR A 3 -102.54 24.83 -21.33
N GLN A 4 -102.84 23.70 -20.68
CA GLN A 4 -101.89 23.02 -19.79
C GLN A 4 -100.72 22.34 -20.52
N VAL A 5 -100.91 21.91 -21.77
CA VAL A 5 -99.88 21.22 -22.58
C VAL A 5 -98.83 22.21 -23.14
N LEU A 6 -99.20 23.47 -23.35
CA LEU A 6 -98.28 24.51 -23.85
C LEU A 6 -97.32 25.00 -22.76
N ASP A 7 -97.77 25.07 -21.50
CA ASP A 7 -96.91 25.50 -20.37
C ASP A 7 -95.90 24.43 -19.95
N GLN A 8 -96.26 23.14 -20.01
CA GLN A 8 -95.32 22.04 -19.75
C GLN A 8 -94.15 22.01 -20.74
N ASN A 9 -94.40 22.32 -22.01
CA ASN A 9 -93.36 22.41 -23.04
C ASN A 9 -92.40 23.60 -22.83
N ARG A 10 -92.87 24.71 -22.23
CA ARG A 10 -92.02 25.85 -21.87
C ARG A 10 -91.15 25.57 -20.65
N ALA A 11 -91.67 24.84 -19.66
CA ALA A 11 -90.89 24.43 -18.48
C ALA A 11 -89.78 23.43 -18.86
N TYR A 12 -90.07 22.48 -19.74
CA TYR A 12 -89.07 21.51 -20.24
C TYR A 12 -87.92 22.20 -20.98
N ARG A 13 -88.21 23.15 -21.90
CA ARG A 13 -87.17 23.89 -22.64
C ARG A 13 -86.32 24.83 -21.79
N LYS A 14 -86.77 25.23 -20.60
CA LYS A 14 -86.00 26.08 -19.68
C LYS A 14 -84.95 25.31 -18.86
N GLY A 15 -85.03 23.98 -18.84
CA GLY A 15 -84.04 23.10 -18.19
C GLY A 15 -83.05 22.43 -19.15
N LEU A 16 -83.07 22.81 -20.44
CA LEU A 16 -82.20 22.29 -21.48
C LEU A 16 -81.13 23.32 -21.82
N ILE A 17 -79.87 23.01 -21.51
CA ILE A 17 -78.71 23.81 -21.88
C ILE A 17 -78.02 23.09 -23.04
N LEU A 18 -77.90 23.73 -24.21
CA LEU A 18 -77.33 23.15 -25.44
C LEU A 18 -77.97 21.84 -25.95
N GLY A 19 -79.22 21.55 -25.60
CA GLY A 19 -79.90 20.32 -26.04
C GLY A 19 -79.69 19.11 -25.12
N PHE A 20 -79.01 19.30 -23.98
CA PHE A 20 -78.91 18.32 -22.91
C PHE A 20 -79.72 18.73 -21.69
N THR A 21 -80.25 17.73 -20.98
CA THR A 21 -80.87 17.93 -19.67
C THR A 21 -79.80 18.24 -18.61
N MET A 22 -80.16 18.98 -17.56
CA MET A 22 -79.25 19.29 -16.43
C MET A 22 -78.64 18.02 -15.80
N ALA A 23 -79.38 16.91 -15.83
CA ALA A 23 -78.91 15.61 -15.34
C ALA A 23 -77.80 15.03 -16.25
N GLU A 24 -77.97 15.07 -17.56
CA GLU A 24 -76.96 14.57 -18.52
C GLU A 24 -75.67 15.38 -18.44
N ILE A 25 -75.75 16.71 -18.31
CA ILE A 25 -74.56 17.55 -18.12
C ILE A 25 -73.85 17.18 -16.83
N SER A 26 -74.59 16.93 -15.75
CA SER A 26 -74.01 16.52 -14.47
C SER A 26 -73.31 15.15 -14.57
N ILE A 27 -73.92 14.19 -15.28
CA ILE A 27 -73.31 12.86 -15.52
C ILE A 27 -72.04 12.99 -16.37
N LEU A 28 -72.06 13.80 -17.43
CA LEU A 28 -70.88 14.04 -18.27
C LEU A 28 -69.75 14.70 -17.49
N ILE A 29 -70.06 15.67 -16.62
CA ILE A 29 -69.06 16.29 -15.75
C ILE A 29 -68.46 15.26 -14.79
N ILE A 30 -69.30 14.45 -14.13
CA ILE A 30 -68.82 13.39 -13.22
C ILE A 30 -67.95 12.38 -13.98
N PHE A 31 -68.36 11.97 -15.19
CA PHE A 31 -67.61 11.05 -16.02
C PHE A 31 -66.24 11.63 -16.44
N CYS A 32 -66.20 12.90 -16.86
CA CYS A 32 -64.95 13.59 -17.16
C CYS A 32 -64.03 13.69 -15.93
N LEU A 33 -64.60 13.93 -14.74
CA LEU A 33 -63.84 13.94 -13.49
C LEU A 33 -63.28 12.56 -13.14
N LEU A 34 -64.03 11.47 -13.35
CA LEU A 34 -63.56 10.10 -13.14
C LEU A 34 -62.44 9.71 -14.11
N LEU A 35 -62.51 10.13 -15.37
CA LEU A 35 -61.41 9.91 -16.32
C LEU A 35 -60.15 10.69 -15.95
N ALA A 36 -60.31 11.95 -15.51
CA ALA A 36 -59.19 12.76 -15.06
C ALA A 36 -58.50 12.16 -13.82
N THR A 37 -59.27 11.69 -12.83
CA THR A 37 -58.70 11.04 -11.64
C THR A 37 -58.04 9.71 -11.96
N SER A 38 -58.65 8.88 -12.82
CA SER A 38 -58.05 7.62 -13.27
C SER A 38 -56.69 7.86 -13.95
N PHE A 39 -56.58 8.89 -14.80
CA PHE A 39 -55.33 9.25 -15.46
C PHE A 39 -54.26 9.72 -14.46
N LEU A 40 -54.65 10.49 -13.44
CA LEU A 40 -53.74 10.94 -12.39
C LEU A 40 -53.23 9.78 -11.51
N ILE A 41 -54.11 8.84 -11.16
CA ILE A 41 -53.75 7.64 -10.39
C ILE A 41 -52.75 6.80 -11.18
N GLN A 42 -53.02 6.54 -12.46
CA GLN A 42 -52.12 5.75 -13.30
C GLN A 42 -50.72 6.37 -13.42
N ARG A 43 -50.62 7.70 -13.51
CA ARG A 43 -49.32 8.41 -13.50
C ARG A 43 -48.59 8.28 -12.17
N LYS A 44 -49.32 8.29 -11.05
CA LYS A 44 -48.73 8.13 -9.72
C LYS A 44 -48.26 6.70 -9.48
N ASP A 45 -49.00 5.69 -9.93
CA ASP A 45 -48.58 4.29 -9.85
C ASP A 45 -47.30 4.02 -10.64
N GLN A 46 -47.14 4.63 -11.82
CA GLN A 46 -45.89 4.54 -12.58
C GLN A 46 -44.69 5.17 -11.85
N GLN A 47 -44.90 6.29 -11.15
CA GLN A 47 -43.85 6.89 -10.31
C GLN A 47 -43.52 6.01 -9.12
N ILE A 48 -44.54 5.47 -8.44
CA ILE A 48 -44.36 4.55 -7.30
C ILE A 48 -43.61 3.29 -7.73
N ALA A 49 -43.93 2.72 -8.89
CA ALA A 49 -43.23 1.54 -9.43
C ALA A 49 -41.74 1.82 -9.66
N LYS A 50 -41.38 3.01 -10.17
CA LYS A 50 -39.98 3.43 -10.31
C LYS A 50 -39.28 3.55 -8.96
N TYR A 51 -39.91 4.20 -7.99
CA TYR A 51 -39.34 4.35 -6.65
C TYR A 51 -39.19 3.01 -5.91
N VAL A 52 -40.10 2.06 -6.12
CA VAL A 52 -40.00 0.71 -5.55
C VAL A 52 -38.81 -0.05 -6.16
N GLU A 53 -38.58 0.10 -7.46
CA GLU A 53 -37.47 -0.57 -8.14
C GLU A 53 -36.10 0.01 -7.74
N GLU A 54 -35.99 1.34 -7.63
CA GLU A 54 -34.79 2.00 -7.09
C GLU A 54 -34.47 1.57 -5.65
N ASN A 55 -35.50 1.39 -4.81
CA ASN A 55 -35.31 0.95 -3.42
C ASN A 55 -34.91 -0.54 -3.30
N LYS A 56 -35.34 -1.40 -4.23
CA LYS A 56 -34.87 -2.80 -4.29
C LYS A 56 -33.36 -2.87 -4.58
N GLN A 57 -32.89 -2.08 -5.53
CA GLN A 57 -31.44 -1.98 -5.83
C GLN A 57 -30.66 -1.52 -4.59
N LEU A 58 -31.19 -0.53 -3.85
CA LEU A 58 -30.58 -0.04 -2.62
C LEU A 58 -30.53 -1.10 -1.51
N THR A 59 -31.55 -1.97 -1.41
CA THR A 59 -31.57 -3.05 -0.41
C THR A 59 -30.62 -4.19 -0.75
N GLU A 60 -30.44 -4.47 -2.04
CA GLU A 60 -29.47 -5.47 -2.51
C GLU A 60 -28.02 -5.00 -2.29
N VAL A 61 -27.72 -3.74 -2.61
CA VAL A 61 -26.41 -3.12 -2.29
C VAL A 61 -26.15 -3.13 -0.79
N LYS A 62 -27.15 -2.82 0.06
CA LYS A 62 -27.01 -2.90 1.53
C LYS A 62 -26.75 -4.33 2.03
N LYS A 63 -27.35 -5.34 1.41
CA LYS A 63 -27.06 -6.76 1.74
C LYS A 63 -25.63 -7.13 1.36
N ILE A 64 -25.15 -6.70 0.20
CA ILE A 64 -23.77 -6.92 -0.25
C ILE A 64 -22.79 -6.25 0.71
N LEU A 65 -23.02 -4.99 1.10
CA LEU A 65 -22.19 -4.28 2.08
C LEU A 65 -22.20 -4.96 3.45
N LYS A 66 -23.34 -5.47 3.92
CA LYS A 66 -23.43 -6.21 5.19
C LYS A 66 -22.64 -7.53 5.15
N ASN A 67 -22.62 -8.21 4.01
CA ASN A 67 -21.83 -9.43 3.81
C ASN A 67 -20.33 -9.14 3.72
N LEU A 68 -19.92 -8.03 3.11
CA LEU A 68 -18.53 -7.57 3.13
C LEU A 68 -18.08 -7.16 4.53
N ASN A 69 -18.96 -6.53 5.32
CA ASN A 69 -18.64 -6.12 6.70
C ASN A 69 -18.52 -7.31 7.67
N ARG A 70 -19.05 -8.50 7.35
CA ARG A 70 -18.75 -9.73 8.13
C ARG A 70 -17.31 -10.21 7.98
N ASN A 71 -16.59 -9.77 6.93
CA ASN A 71 -15.15 -9.99 6.79
C ASN A 71 -14.30 -8.95 7.59
N SER A 72 -14.93 -8.06 8.38
CA SER A 72 -14.30 -7.10 9.30
C SER A 72 -13.50 -7.76 10.45
N MET A 73 -13.49 -9.09 10.56
CA MET A 73 -12.57 -9.81 11.47
C MET A 73 -11.08 -9.54 11.16
N ASN A 74 -10.76 -8.93 10.00
CA ASN A 74 -9.42 -8.46 9.64
C ASN A 74 -9.04 -7.09 10.23
N GLN A 75 -9.98 -6.24 10.64
CA GLN A 75 -9.66 -4.88 11.07
C GLN A 75 -8.99 -4.87 12.45
N LYS A 76 -9.47 -5.71 13.38
CA LYS A 76 -8.84 -5.86 14.70
C LYS A 76 -7.43 -6.47 14.61
N LYS A 77 -7.22 -7.45 13.72
CA LYS A 77 -5.89 -8.01 13.43
C LYS A 77 -4.94 -6.98 12.80
N PHE A 78 -5.48 -6.07 12.00
CA PHE A 78 -4.71 -5.01 11.36
C PHE A 78 -4.30 -3.93 12.36
N ASP A 79 -5.19 -3.55 13.26
CA ASP A 79 -4.90 -2.60 14.34
C ASP A 79 -3.87 -3.16 15.33
N ASP A 80 -4.00 -4.44 15.71
CA ASP A 80 -3.02 -5.13 16.55
C ASP A 80 -1.63 -5.20 15.86
N PHE A 81 -1.61 -5.48 14.56
CA PHE A 81 -0.38 -5.48 13.76
C PHE A 81 0.25 -4.09 13.64
N PHE A 82 -0.55 -3.03 13.46
CA PHE A 82 -0.06 -1.66 13.40
C PHE A 82 0.54 -1.20 14.73
N GLN A 83 -0.05 -1.60 15.87
CA GLN A 83 0.53 -1.34 17.18
C GLN A 83 1.86 -2.09 17.37
N GLU A 84 1.97 -3.31 16.85
CA GLU A 84 3.19 -4.09 16.90
C GLU A 84 4.30 -3.48 16.03
N LEU A 85 3.96 -2.96 14.84
CA LEU A 85 4.89 -2.22 13.98
C LEU A 85 5.39 -0.93 14.62
N LYS A 86 4.51 -0.16 15.26
CA LYS A 86 4.91 1.05 15.99
C LYS A 86 5.89 0.73 17.12
N ARG A 87 5.65 -0.35 17.86
CA ARG A 87 6.57 -0.83 18.91
C ARG A 87 7.91 -1.31 18.34
N LEU A 88 7.93 -1.88 17.13
CA LEU A 88 9.16 -2.30 16.46
C LEU A 88 9.98 -1.12 15.94
N ASP A 89 9.35 -0.07 15.43
CA ASP A 89 10.03 1.16 15.02
C ASP A 89 10.71 1.87 16.20
N GLU A 90 10.00 2.00 17.32
CA GLU A 90 10.56 2.53 18.58
C GLU A 90 11.76 1.70 19.08
N LYS A 91 11.73 0.38 18.93
CA LYS A 91 12.89 -0.49 19.25
C LYS A 91 14.04 -0.32 18.25
N THR A 92 13.76 -0.01 16.99
CA THR A 92 14.78 0.15 15.94
C THR A 92 15.59 1.42 16.17
N GLN A 93 14.96 2.52 16.59
CA GLN A 93 15.65 3.74 17.00
C GLN A 93 16.60 3.51 18.19
N ASN A 94 16.17 2.71 19.18
CA ASN A 94 17.02 2.34 20.31
C ASN A 94 18.18 1.43 19.90
N ILE A 95 17.98 0.51 18.94
CA ILE A 95 19.04 -0.34 18.40
C ILE A 95 20.07 0.49 17.64
N GLU A 96 19.67 1.47 16.83
CA GLU A 96 20.62 2.32 16.11
C GLU A 96 21.50 3.12 17.08
N GLN A 97 20.92 3.65 18.16
CA GLN A 97 21.68 4.32 19.23
C GLN A 97 22.67 3.37 19.91
N LEU A 98 22.25 2.14 20.23
CA LEU A 98 23.11 1.09 20.79
C LEU A 98 24.22 0.66 19.80
N GLN A 99 23.93 0.57 18.51
CA GLN A 99 24.92 0.27 17.47
C GLN A 99 25.96 1.39 17.33
N GLN A 100 25.55 2.65 17.50
CA GLN A 100 26.45 3.81 17.47
C GLN A 100 27.36 3.83 18.70
N GLN A 101 26.85 3.47 19.88
CA GLN A 101 27.64 3.30 21.10
C GLN A 101 28.61 2.10 20.99
N LEU A 102 28.18 0.99 20.40
CA LEU A 102 29.02 -0.18 20.17
C LEU A 102 30.12 0.08 19.14
N LYS A 103 29.87 0.85 18.07
CA LYS A 103 30.92 1.25 17.11
C LYS A 103 32.04 2.03 17.78
N LYS A 104 31.69 2.99 18.65
CA LYS A 104 32.66 3.80 19.40
C LYS A 104 33.53 2.94 20.33
N SER A 105 32.92 1.98 21.04
CA SER A 105 33.63 1.06 21.95
C SER A 105 34.46 -0.03 21.21
N ARG A 106 34.08 -0.40 19.98
CA ARG A 106 34.81 -1.39 19.16
C ARG A 106 36.14 -0.85 18.63
N GLU A 107 36.24 0.47 18.41
CA GLU A 107 37.50 1.15 18.08
C GLU A 107 38.46 1.14 19.28
N ASP A 108 37.95 1.37 20.49
CA ASP A 108 38.72 1.27 21.73
C ASP A 108 39.27 -0.16 21.94
N THR A 109 38.47 -1.18 21.61
CA THR A 109 38.88 -2.59 21.79
C THR A 109 39.97 -3.02 20.78
N LYS A 110 39.94 -2.50 19.54
CA LYS A 110 40.98 -2.77 18.53
C LYS A 110 42.34 -2.19 18.92
N LEU A 111 42.34 -1.01 19.56
CA LEU A 111 43.57 -0.38 20.08
C LEU A 111 44.13 -1.17 21.26
N VAL A 112 43.29 -1.62 22.19
CA VAL A 112 43.70 -2.48 23.31
C VAL A 112 44.28 -3.80 22.79
N HIS A 113 43.69 -4.43 21.79
CA HIS A 113 44.22 -5.68 21.23
C HIS A 113 45.61 -5.49 20.58
N LYS A 114 45.82 -4.35 19.90
CA LYS A 114 47.12 -3.97 19.32
C LYS A 114 48.18 -3.72 20.39
N ILE A 115 47.78 -3.12 21.52
CA ILE A 115 48.63 -2.91 22.70
C ILE A 115 49.01 -4.24 23.34
N THR A 116 48.06 -5.18 23.50
CA THR A 116 48.33 -6.52 24.05
C THR A 116 49.27 -7.34 23.17
N GLN A 117 49.14 -7.24 21.83
CA GLN A 117 50.04 -7.90 20.89
C GLN A 117 51.49 -7.38 20.99
N ILE A 118 51.68 -6.07 21.16
CA ILE A 118 53.00 -5.45 21.30
C ILE A 118 53.63 -5.80 22.67
N LEU A 119 52.82 -5.91 23.73
CA LEU A 119 53.30 -6.31 25.06
C LEU A 119 53.66 -7.80 25.17
N SER A 120 53.13 -8.64 24.27
CA SER A 120 53.34 -10.10 24.27
C SER A 120 54.54 -10.54 23.41
N SER A 121 55.16 -9.65 22.63
CA SER A 121 56.40 -9.96 21.92
C SER A 121 57.59 -9.84 22.87
N GLU A 122 58.19 -10.99 23.22
CA GLU A 122 59.24 -11.20 24.24
C GLU A 122 60.60 -10.50 24.00
N ASN A 123 60.70 -9.47 23.15
CA ASN A 123 61.95 -8.74 22.93
C ASN A 123 61.72 -7.25 22.72
N THR A 124 61.12 -6.58 23.70
CA THR A 124 60.94 -5.13 23.63
C THR A 124 61.72 -4.45 24.75
N THR A 125 62.80 -3.77 24.38
CA THR A 125 63.59 -2.94 25.30
C THR A 125 62.78 -1.74 25.80
N ASN A 126 63.01 -1.33 27.05
CA ASN A 126 62.28 -0.26 27.75
C ASN A 126 62.20 1.07 26.94
N GLU A 127 63.20 1.34 26.09
CA GLU A 127 63.26 2.55 25.26
C GLU A 127 62.25 2.53 24.07
N SER A 128 61.93 1.34 23.55
CA SER A 128 60.93 1.16 22.48
C SER A 128 59.50 1.27 23.02
N ILE A 129 59.30 0.90 24.27
CA ILE A 129 58.02 0.99 24.97
C ILE A 129 57.67 2.48 25.22
N GLU A 130 58.62 3.31 25.67
CA GLU A 130 58.38 4.74 25.89
C GLU A 130 58.08 5.52 24.60
N LYS A 131 58.79 5.24 23.50
CA LYS A 131 58.53 5.86 22.19
C LYS A 131 57.16 5.48 21.61
N THR A 132 56.71 4.25 21.86
CA THR A 132 55.41 3.76 21.37
C THR A 132 54.25 4.33 22.20
N ILE A 133 54.42 4.41 23.53
CA ILE A 133 53.45 5.03 24.44
C ILE A 133 53.29 6.53 24.15
N SER A 134 54.37 7.24 23.87
CA SER A 134 54.34 8.67 23.53
C SER A 134 53.74 8.95 22.14
N ARG A 135 53.79 7.99 21.21
CA ARG A 135 53.09 8.07 19.91
C ARG A 135 51.59 7.81 20.05
N ILE A 136 51.20 6.84 20.88
CA ILE A 136 49.80 6.50 21.17
C ILE A 136 49.12 7.61 22.00
N ALA A 137 49.84 8.24 22.93
CA ALA A 137 49.35 9.39 23.70
C ALA A 137 49.11 10.65 22.85
N LYS A 138 49.68 10.71 21.64
CA LYS A 138 49.40 11.78 20.65
C LYS A 138 48.17 11.49 19.78
N GLU A 139 47.78 10.23 19.62
CA GLU A 139 46.63 9.80 18.80
C GLU A 139 45.36 9.51 19.62
N ALA A 140 45.48 9.27 20.93
CA ALA A 140 44.35 9.03 21.82
C ALA A 140 44.17 10.19 22.81
N GLU A 141 43.11 10.98 22.61
CA GLU A 141 42.66 12.06 23.52
C GLU A 141 42.02 11.50 24.81
N PHE A 142 42.54 10.38 25.34
CA PHE A 142 41.97 9.64 26.46
C PHE A 142 43.03 9.33 27.52
N THR A 143 43.72 10.33 28.09
CA THR A 143 44.61 10.07 29.25
C THR A 143 44.86 11.30 30.15
N LYS A 144 43.82 12.01 30.64
CA LYS A 144 44.00 12.78 31.90
C LYS A 144 44.03 11.86 33.13
N GLN A 145 43.21 10.80 33.12
CA GLN A 145 43.13 9.84 34.23
C GLN A 145 44.27 8.82 34.22
N LEU A 146 44.67 8.31 33.04
CA LEU A 146 45.78 7.36 32.94
C LEU A 146 47.14 8.01 33.27
N LYS A 147 47.34 9.27 32.87
CA LYS A 147 48.56 10.03 33.17
C LYS A 147 48.73 10.26 34.68
N ASN A 148 47.65 10.42 35.42
CA ASN A 148 47.67 10.54 36.88
C ASN A 148 47.87 9.19 37.58
N ALA A 149 47.32 8.09 37.03
CA ALA A 149 47.55 6.75 37.56
C ALA A 149 49.01 6.29 37.41
N ILE A 150 49.66 6.67 36.31
CA ILE A 150 51.06 6.30 36.03
C ILE A 150 52.04 7.16 36.83
N LYS A 151 51.75 8.46 37.04
CA LYS A 151 52.62 9.35 37.83
C LYS A 151 52.79 8.93 39.29
N ASN A 152 51.83 8.16 39.82
CA ASN A 152 51.81 7.71 41.21
C ASN A 152 52.34 6.29 41.40
N THR A 153 52.80 5.61 40.35
CA THR A 153 53.33 4.24 40.46
C THR A 153 54.81 4.23 40.14
N THR A 154 55.62 4.50 41.15
CA THR A 154 57.07 4.25 41.10
C THR A 154 57.28 2.74 41.03
N LEU A 155 57.89 2.26 39.95
CA LEU A 155 58.22 0.85 39.75
C LEU A 155 59.41 0.46 40.63
N GLN A 156 59.11 0.14 41.88
CA GLN A 156 60.01 -0.61 42.76
C GLN A 156 59.14 -1.41 43.72
N GLU A 157 58.75 -2.62 43.29
CA GLU A 157 58.75 -3.85 44.08
C GLU A 157 57.89 -4.93 43.39
N SER A 158 58.49 -6.11 43.26
CA SER A 158 57.91 -7.34 42.75
C SER A 158 56.78 -7.81 43.65
N SER A 159 55.57 -8.05 43.11
CA SER A 159 54.59 -8.86 43.85
C SER A 159 53.44 -9.43 42.99
N PRO A 160 53.00 -10.68 43.24
CA PRO A 160 51.84 -11.35 42.64
C PRO A 160 50.50 -10.59 42.67
N GLN A 161 50.40 -9.47 43.40
CA GLN A 161 49.18 -8.66 43.50
C GLN A 161 48.84 -7.89 42.21
N ILE A 162 49.83 -7.54 41.38
CA ILE A 162 49.57 -6.89 40.08
C ILE A 162 48.91 -7.87 39.11
N ILE A 163 49.33 -9.14 39.12
CA ILE A 163 48.76 -10.21 38.29
C ILE A 163 47.33 -10.53 38.73
N ALA A 164 47.05 -10.58 40.05
CA ALA A 164 45.70 -10.76 40.57
C ALA A 164 44.75 -9.60 40.21
N LYS A 165 45.25 -8.36 40.20
CA LYS A 165 44.46 -7.18 39.81
C LYS A 165 44.15 -7.19 38.31
N ILE A 166 45.11 -7.60 37.47
CA ILE A 166 44.93 -7.77 36.02
C ILE A 166 43.98 -8.94 35.70
N LEU A 167 44.06 -10.06 36.44
CA LEU A 167 43.17 -11.22 36.30
C LEU A 167 41.72 -10.91 36.69
N ASN A 168 41.50 -10.10 37.72
CA ASN A 168 40.15 -9.62 38.09
C ASN A 168 39.57 -8.69 37.01
N THR A 169 40.39 -7.81 36.42
CA THR A 169 39.96 -6.98 35.28
C THR A 169 39.63 -7.83 34.04
N THR A 170 40.31 -8.97 33.82
CA THR A 170 39.98 -9.88 32.71
C THR A 170 38.70 -10.70 32.93
N GLY A 171 38.32 -10.95 34.18
CA GLY A 171 37.03 -11.56 34.54
C GLY A 171 35.84 -10.65 34.20
N ASP A 172 35.94 -9.36 34.53
CA ASP A 172 34.92 -8.36 34.19
C ASP A 172 34.83 -8.12 32.67
N ILE A 173 35.96 -8.11 31.97
CA ILE A 173 36.00 -8.03 30.49
C ILE A 173 35.33 -9.26 29.85
N LYS A 174 35.48 -10.46 30.42
CA LYS A 174 34.81 -11.69 29.92
C LYS A 174 33.29 -11.65 30.12
N LYS A 175 32.82 -11.06 31.21
CA LYS A 175 31.39 -10.90 31.49
C LYS A 175 30.75 -9.82 30.60
N GLU A 176 31.43 -8.70 30.42
CA GLU A 176 31.01 -7.61 29.54
C GLU A 176 31.05 -8.02 28.05
N THR A 177 32.01 -8.87 27.66
CA THR A 177 32.04 -9.43 26.29
C THR A 177 30.97 -10.48 26.05
N ALA A 178 30.61 -11.30 27.05
CA ALA A 178 29.51 -12.25 26.94
C ALA A 178 28.15 -11.54 26.79
N GLU A 179 27.88 -10.52 27.62
CA GLU A 179 26.66 -9.69 27.53
C GLU A 179 26.60 -8.91 26.20
N LYS A 180 27.74 -8.43 25.69
CA LYS A 180 27.82 -7.78 24.37
C LYS A 180 27.58 -8.76 23.21
N ILE A 181 28.05 -10.02 23.31
CA ILE A 181 27.81 -11.04 22.28
C ILE A 181 26.32 -11.39 22.23
N GLU A 182 25.67 -11.53 23.38
CA GLU A 182 24.23 -11.78 23.47
C GLU A 182 23.41 -10.63 22.86
N ALA A 183 23.79 -9.38 23.16
CA ALA A 183 23.18 -8.21 22.55
C ALA A 183 23.37 -8.15 21.02
N ILE A 184 24.53 -8.57 20.50
CA ILE A 184 24.78 -8.64 19.05
C ILE A 184 23.90 -9.71 18.39
N THR A 185 23.79 -10.90 18.99
CA THR A 185 22.92 -11.95 18.47
C THR A 185 21.45 -11.56 18.49
N GLU A 186 21.02 -10.81 19.50
CA GLU A 186 19.66 -10.29 19.60
C GLU A 186 19.38 -9.21 18.54
N VAL A 187 20.35 -8.33 18.25
CA VAL A 187 20.25 -7.36 17.17
C VAL A 187 20.14 -8.05 15.80
N GLU A 188 20.90 -9.11 15.54
CA GLU A 188 20.81 -9.88 14.31
C GLU A 188 19.46 -10.59 14.18
N ARG A 189 18.95 -11.17 15.27
CA ARG A 189 17.62 -11.79 15.33
C ARG A 189 16.52 -10.77 15.06
N LEU A 190 16.58 -9.60 15.69
CA LEU A 190 15.61 -8.51 15.50
C LEU A 190 15.66 -7.96 14.08
N LYS A 191 16.84 -7.88 13.46
CA LYS A 191 16.99 -7.53 12.03
C LYS A 191 16.33 -8.56 11.12
N GLY A 192 16.50 -9.86 11.40
CA GLY A 192 15.82 -10.92 10.66
C GLY A 192 14.30 -10.84 10.78
N GLN A 193 13.79 -10.53 11.97
CA GLN A 193 12.36 -10.32 12.21
C GLN A 193 11.82 -9.07 11.49
N LEU A 194 12.58 -7.97 11.50
CA LEU A 194 12.24 -6.74 10.77
C LEU A 194 12.19 -6.99 9.26
N ALA A 195 13.19 -7.67 8.69
CA ALA A 195 13.21 -7.99 7.27
C ALA A 195 12.02 -8.87 6.86
N ASN A 196 11.66 -9.87 7.69
CA ASN A 196 10.47 -10.68 7.45
C ASN A 196 9.17 -9.87 7.55
N ALA A 197 9.06 -8.95 8.51
CA ALA A 197 7.91 -8.07 8.68
C ALA A 197 7.78 -7.04 7.53
N GLN A 198 8.90 -6.47 7.07
CA GLN A 198 8.97 -5.60 5.91
C GLN A 198 8.56 -6.34 4.62
N ASN A 199 9.10 -7.54 4.38
CA ASN A 199 8.68 -8.37 3.25
C ASN A 199 7.18 -8.70 3.29
N LYS A 200 6.63 -8.89 4.49
CA LYS A 200 5.21 -9.15 4.68
C LYS A 200 4.37 -7.89 4.44
N LEU A 201 4.85 -6.71 4.85
CA LEU A 201 4.24 -5.41 4.58
C LEU A 201 4.25 -5.05 3.10
N GLU A 202 5.36 -5.26 2.41
CA GLU A 202 5.47 -5.08 0.96
C GLU A 202 4.47 -5.97 0.24
N ARG A 203 4.35 -7.24 0.63
CA ARG A 203 3.36 -8.18 0.09
C ARG A 203 1.91 -7.77 0.38
N LEU A 204 1.66 -7.05 1.47
CA LEU A 204 0.31 -6.66 1.89
C LEU A 204 -0.18 -5.36 1.26
N GLY A 205 0.70 -4.56 0.65
CA GLY A 205 0.32 -3.34 -0.10
C GLY A 205 -0.41 -2.29 0.73
N LYS A 206 -0.68 -1.12 0.14
CA LYS A 206 -1.46 -0.05 0.79
C LYS A 206 -2.94 -0.42 0.75
N GLY A 207 -3.41 -1.31 1.63
CA GLY A 207 -4.81 -1.52 2.03
C GLY A 207 -5.85 -1.94 0.96
N THR A 208 -5.63 -1.63 -0.31
CA THR A 208 -6.52 -1.87 -1.46
C THR A 208 -5.75 -2.21 -2.74
N GLU A 209 -4.44 -1.93 -2.79
CA GLU A 209 -3.61 -2.14 -3.98
C GLU A 209 -2.64 -3.31 -3.78
N MET A 210 -2.56 -4.19 -4.79
CA MET A 210 -1.67 -5.35 -4.78
C MET A 210 -0.21 -4.91 -5.00
N PRO A 211 0.79 -5.62 -4.44
CA PRO A 211 2.19 -5.32 -4.73
C PRO A 211 2.54 -5.52 -6.20
N ALA A 212 3.62 -4.89 -6.66
CA ALA A 212 4.13 -5.07 -8.01
C ALA A 212 4.60 -6.52 -8.23
N CYS A 213 4.22 -7.14 -9.36
CA CYS A 213 4.72 -8.47 -9.71
C CYS A 213 6.21 -8.46 -10.01
N TRP A 214 6.70 -7.38 -10.65
CA TRP A 214 8.11 -7.13 -10.86
C TRP A 214 8.50 -5.84 -10.15
N ALA A 215 9.52 -5.93 -9.31
CA ALA A 215 10.09 -4.81 -8.60
C ALA A 215 11.62 -4.92 -8.56
N ASP A 216 12.30 -3.78 -8.62
CA ASP A 216 13.75 -3.70 -8.49
C ASP A 216 14.16 -4.13 -7.07
N PRO A 217 15.02 -5.15 -6.92
CA PRO A 217 15.41 -5.70 -5.62
C PRO A 217 16.19 -4.72 -4.73
N LYS A 218 16.71 -3.61 -5.27
CA LYS A 218 17.48 -2.62 -4.51
C LYS A 218 16.62 -1.53 -3.90
N ASN A 219 15.55 -1.11 -4.58
CA ASN A 219 14.77 0.06 -4.21
C ASN A 219 13.26 -0.20 -4.11
N GLY A 220 12.80 -1.41 -4.44
CA GLY A 220 11.39 -1.82 -4.37
C GLY A 220 10.48 -1.14 -5.40
N LYS A 221 11.03 -0.38 -6.37
CA LYS A 221 10.21 0.30 -7.39
C LYS A 221 9.67 -0.70 -8.40
N PRO A 222 8.44 -0.52 -8.88
CA PRO A 222 7.85 -1.40 -9.90
C PRO A 222 8.65 -1.32 -11.20
N GLU A 223 8.87 -2.49 -11.80
CA GLU A 223 9.35 -2.62 -13.17
C GLU A 223 8.17 -2.83 -14.11
N TYR A 224 8.26 -2.27 -15.31
CA TYR A 224 7.14 -2.18 -16.24
C TYR A 224 7.22 -3.27 -17.29
N ILE A 225 6.21 -4.15 -17.33
CA ILE A 225 6.21 -5.28 -18.26
C ILE A 225 6.02 -4.83 -19.72
N PHE A 226 5.17 -3.83 -19.94
CA PHE A 226 4.83 -3.31 -21.25
C PHE A 226 4.89 -1.80 -21.29
N LYS A 227 5.00 -1.27 -22.51
CA LYS A 227 4.59 0.09 -22.83
C LYS A 227 3.30 0.01 -23.63
N VAL A 228 2.33 0.87 -23.33
CA VAL A 228 1.03 0.89 -24.00
C VAL A 228 0.75 2.29 -24.52
N ASP A 229 0.57 2.39 -25.83
CA ASP A 229 0.18 3.63 -26.49
C ASP A 229 -1.35 3.66 -26.62
N LEU A 230 -1.97 4.72 -26.10
CA LEU A 230 -3.41 4.96 -26.21
C LEU A 230 -3.66 5.83 -27.45
N THR A 231 -4.28 5.26 -28.48
CA THR A 231 -4.53 5.92 -29.77
C THR A 231 -6.01 6.17 -29.97
N SER A 232 -6.40 7.09 -30.84
CA SER A 232 -7.81 7.37 -31.19
C SER A 232 -8.65 6.12 -31.51
N ASN A 233 -8.01 5.08 -32.04
CA ASN A 233 -8.68 3.87 -32.55
C ASN A 233 -8.52 2.63 -31.65
N GLY A 234 -7.72 2.70 -30.58
CA GLY A 234 -7.44 1.54 -29.73
C GLY A 234 -6.13 1.62 -28.94
N LEU A 235 -5.71 0.49 -28.37
CA LEU A 235 -4.50 0.35 -27.57
C LEU A 235 -3.43 -0.42 -28.35
N VAL A 236 -2.19 0.02 -28.30
CA VAL A 236 -1.05 -0.71 -28.88
C VAL A 236 -0.12 -1.15 -27.76
N ILE A 237 0.15 -2.45 -27.65
CA ILE A 237 1.03 -3.01 -26.62
C ILE A 237 2.41 -3.23 -27.21
N HIS A 238 3.42 -2.68 -26.57
CA HIS A 238 4.84 -2.87 -26.90
C HIS A 238 5.53 -3.68 -25.80
N ASN A 239 6.26 -4.72 -26.21
CA ASN A 239 7.08 -5.50 -25.29
C ASN A 239 8.38 -4.76 -24.96
N GLN A 240 8.70 -4.60 -23.66
CA GLN A 240 9.93 -3.93 -23.25
C GLN A 240 11.18 -4.83 -23.30
N ASN A 241 11.01 -6.15 -23.34
CA ASN A 241 12.12 -7.12 -23.36
C ASN A 241 13.21 -6.82 -22.29
N LEU A 242 12.79 -6.66 -21.03
CA LEU A 242 13.69 -6.39 -19.91
C LEU A 242 14.72 -7.53 -19.76
N PRO A 243 16.05 -7.27 -19.93
CA PRO A 243 17.06 -8.34 -19.94
C PRO A 243 17.12 -9.14 -18.63
N ASN A 244 16.86 -8.49 -17.50
CA ASN A 244 16.82 -9.10 -16.17
C ASN A 244 15.54 -9.88 -15.89
N ARG A 245 14.54 -9.86 -16.78
CA ARG A 245 13.23 -10.52 -16.60
C ARG A 245 12.91 -11.55 -17.68
N VAL A 246 13.83 -11.86 -18.59
CA VAL A 246 13.60 -12.84 -19.68
C VAL A 246 13.13 -14.20 -19.12
N ALA A 247 13.77 -14.69 -18.05
CA ALA A 247 13.39 -15.95 -17.42
C ALA A 247 11.97 -15.89 -16.83
N ASP A 248 11.64 -14.82 -16.11
CA ASP A 248 10.32 -14.61 -15.51
C ASP A 248 9.25 -14.44 -16.60
N GLN A 249 9.56 -13.72 -17.67
CA GLN A 249 8.66 -13.43 -18.78
C GLN A 249 8.26 -14.69 -19.55
N ASN A 250 9.18 -15.65 -19.69
CA ASN A 250 8.89 -16.95 -20.32
C ASN A 250 7.89 -17.81 -19.54
N LEU A 251 7.67 -17.52 -18.26
CA LEU A 251 6.69 -18.21 -17.41
C LEU A 251 5.29 -17.59 -17.49
N LEU A 252 5.16 -16.43 -18.14
CA LEU A 252 3.90 -15.69 -18.20
C LEU A 252 3.04 -16.14 -19.40
N PRO A 253 1.70 -16.17 -19.25
CA PRO A 253 0.80 -16.53 -20.33
C PRO A 253 0.63 -15.36 -21.32
N LEU A 254 1.66 -15.10 -22.14
CA LEU A 254 1.70 -13.97 -23.10
C LEU A 254 1.33 -14.37 -24.53
N ASN A 255 1.09 -15.67 -24.79
CA ASN A 255 0.87 -16.22 -26.13
C ASN A 255 -0.37 -15.65 -26.84
N THR A 256 -1.31 -15.09 -26.10
CA THR A 256 -2.53 -14.46 -26.63
C THR A 256 -2.35 -13.00 -27.01
N ILE A 257 -1.25 -12.36 -26.58
CA ILE A 257 -1.04 -10.93 -26.76
C ILE A 257 -0.41 -10.65 -28.12
N GLN A 258 -1.10 -9.85 -28.92
CA GLN A 258 -0.59 -9.31 -30.16
C GLN A 258 0.13 -7.99 -29.87
N PHE A 259 1.45 -8.02 -30.01
CA PHE A 259 2.28 -6.83 -29.85
C PHE A 259 2.29 -5.99 -31.13
N ASP A 260 2.50 -4.69 -30.96
CA ASP A 260 2.71 -3.72 -32.04
C ASP A 260 1.54 -3.61 -33.03
N GLN A 261 0.32 -3.94 -32.58
CA GLN A 261 -0.92 -3.84 -33.34
C GLN A 261 -1.98 -3.05 -32.59
N ILE A 262 -2.88 -2.38 -33.33
CA ILE A 262 -4.00 -1.66 -32.74
C ILE A 262 -5.05 -2.68 -32.27
N LEU A 263 -5.27 -2.72 -30.96
CA LEU A 263 -6.27 -3.55 -30.30
C LEU A 263 -7.48 -2.70 -29.90
N SER A 264 -8.68 -3.21 -30.21
CA SER A 264 -9.90 -2.71 -29.59
C SER A 264 -9.88 -2.96 -28.08
N GLN A 265 -10.68 -2.24 -27.31
CA GLN A 265 -10.78 -2.44 -25.86
C GLN A 265 -11.13 -3.90 -25.50
N ASN A 266 -12.07 -4.52 -26.23
CA ASN A 266 -12.45 -5.91 -26.01
C ASN A 266 -11.32 -6.89 -26.33
N ASN A 267 -10.59 -6.66 -27.43
CA ASN A 267 -9.45 -7.50 -27.79
C ASN A 267 -8.34 -7.35 -26.76
N PHE A 268 -8.04 -6.13 -26.32
CA PHE A 268 -7.07 -5.86 -25.26
C PHE A 268 -7.43 -6.62 -23.98
N LEU A 269 -8.67 -6.52 -23.51
CA LEU A 269 -9.12 -7.23 -22.30
C LEU A 269 -9.01 -8.74 -22.48
N THR A 270 -9.51 -9.28 -23.60
CA THR A 270 -9.47 -10.72 -23.87
C THR A 270 -8.04 -11.26 -23.91
N GLN A 271 -7.14 -10.55 -24.59
CA GLN A 271 -5.75 -10.97 -24.75
C GLN A 271 -4.93 -10.84 -23.46
N THR A 272 -5.24 -9.85 -22.61
CA THR A 272 -4.53 -9.60 -21.35
C THR A 272 -5.17 -10.28 -20.14
N PHE A 273 -6.35 -10.88 -20.30
CA PHE A 273 -7.02 -11.61 -19.22
C PHE A 273 -6.18 -12.76 -18.62
N PRO A 274 -5.44 -13.58 -19.40
CA PRO A 274 -4.61 -14.64 -18.83
C PRO A 274 -3.51 -14.12 -17.89
N ILE A 275 -2.83 -13.02 -18.25
CA ILE A 275 -1.80 -12.42 -17.40
C ILE A 275 -2.41 -11.76 -16.16
N TYR A 276 -3.59 -11.15 -16.28
CA TYR A 276 -4.34 -10.61 -15.15
C TYR A 276 -4.73 -11.71 -14.14
N GLN A 277 -5.27 -12.83 -14.62
CA GLN A 277 -5.59 -14.00 -13.77
C GLN A 277 -4.35 -14.58 -13.10
N TRP A 278 -3.23 -14.64 -13.82
CA TRP A 278 -1.95 -15.04 -13.25
C TRP A 278 -1.55 -14.11 -12.10
N SER A 279 -1.69 -12.79 -12.27
CA SER A 279 -1.31 -11.79 -11.25
C SER A 279 -2.17 -11.93 -9.98
N ILE A 280 -3.48 -12.14 -10.13
CA ILE A 280 -4.39 -12.41 -9.00
C ILE A 280 -3.92 -13.64 -8.22
N LYS A 281 -3.64 -14.75 -8.92
CA LYS A 281 -3.20 -16.01 -8.28
C LYS A 281 -1.88 -15.84 -7.51
N HIS A 282 -1.02 -14.94 -7.95
CA HIS A 282 0.28 -14.66 -7.32
C HIS A 282 0.24 -13.48 -6.32
N ASN A 283 -0.95 -12.96 -6.01
CA ASN A 283 -1.15 -11.83 -5.11
C ASN A 283 -0.32 -10.58 -5.48
N CYS A 284 -0.19 -10.29 -6.77
CA CYS A 284 0.51 -9.12 -7.29
C CYS A 284 -0.22 -8.48 -8.49
N ARG A 285 0.24 -7.31 -8.92
CA ARG A 285 -0.22 -6.61 -10.13
C ARG A 285 0.95 -6.16 -10.99
N PHE A 286 0.82 -6.33 -12.31
CA PHE A 286 1.80 -5.81 -13.26
C PHE A 286 1.61 -4.32 -13.50
N PHE A 287 2.73 -3.63 -13.67
CA PHE A 287 2.77 -2.21 -14.01
C PHE A 287 3.08 -2.04 -15.50
N VAL A 288 2.46 -1.04 -16.12
CA VAL A 288 2.70 -0.67 -17.52
C VAL A 288 2.99 0.82 -17.64
N ILE A 289 3.81 1.17 -18.62
CA ILE A 289 4.03 2.56 -19.02
C ILE A 289 2.93 2.95 -19.99
N VAL A 290 2.28 4.08 -19.77
CA VAL A 290 1.21 4.58 -20.63
C VAL A 290 1.66 5.86 -21.32
N ASN A 291 1.44 5.90 -22.62
CA ASN A 291 1.70 7.05 -23.47
C ASN A 291 0.40 7.50 -24.14
N ASP A 292 0.07 8.79 -24.05
CA ASP A 292 -1.08 9.36 -24.74
C ASP A 292 -0.68 9.68 -26.20
N SER A 293 -1.26 8.95 -27.14
CA SER A 293 -1.13 9.17 -28.59
C SER A 293 -2.47 9.55 -29.21
N THR A 294 -3.41 10.04 -28.41
CA THR A 294 -4.70 10.54 -28.88
C THR A 294 -4.57 11.98 -29.38
N GLU A 295 -5.47 12.39 -30.27
CA GLU A 295 -5.55 13.79 -30.71
C GLU A 295 -6.00 14.70 -29.56
N SER A 296 -5.57 15.97 -29.59
CA SER A 296 -5.81 16.93 -28.49
C SER A 296 -7.30 17.16 -28.13
N ASN A 297 -8.23 16.83 -29.03
CA ASN A 297 -9.68 16.93 -28.83
C ASN A 297 -10.34 15.61 -28.36
N GLN A 298 -9.59 14.51 -28.19
CA GLN A 298 -10.13 13.17 -27.92
C GLN A 298 -10.00 12.71 -26.47
N LYS A 299 -10.12 13.64 -25.52
CA LYS A 299 -10.02 13.35 -24.07
C LYS A 299 -10.96 12.24 -23.57
N ASN A 300 -12.15 12.11 -24.16
CA ASN A 300 -13.10 11.05 -23.79
C ASN A 300 -12.63 9.66 -24.24
N ALA A 301 -12.04 9.57 -25.44
CA ALA A 301 -11.49 8.34 -25.96
C ALA A 301 -10.28 7.90 -25.11
N TYR A 302 -9.36 8.82 -24.80
CA TYR A 302 -8.25 8.60 -23.88
C TYR A 302 -8.72 7.99 -22.55
N LYS A 303 -9.70 8.63 -21.89
CA LYS A 303 -10.24 8.14 -20.60
C LYS A 303 -10.82 6.74 -20.71
N ALA A 304 -11.57 6.44 -21.77
CA ALA A 304 -12.17 5.12 -21.96
C ALA A 304 -11.10 4.02 -22.09
N MET A 305 -10.03 4.29 -22.86
CA MET A 305 -8.92 3.35 -23.01
C MET A 305 -8.12 3.22 -21.71
N LEU A 306 -7.91 4.33 -21.00
CA LEU A 306 -7.22 4.35 -19.73
C LEU A 306 -7.94 3.49 -18.68
N TYR A 307 -9.26 3.64 -18.56
CA TYR A 307 -10.06 2.77 -17.67
C TYR A 307 -10.00 1.30 -18.08
N THR A 308 -9.98 1.01 -19.38
CA THR A 308 -9.80 -0.35 -19.89
C THR A 308 -8.46 -0.93 -19.45
N LEU A 309 -7.38 -0.15 -19.57
CA LEU A 309 -6.04 -0.56 -19.16
C LEU A 309 -5.95 -0.78 -17.64
N GLU A 310 -6.51 0.12 -16.85
CA GLU A 310 -6.50 0.07 -15.38
C GLU A 310 -7.24 -1.15 -14.80
N SER A 311 -8.17 -1.74 -15.55
CA SER A 311 -8.86 -2.95 -15.11
C SER A 311 -7.88 -4.12 -14.90
N HIS A 312 -6.84 -4.23 -15.73
CA HIS A 312 -5.88 -5.34 -15.72
C HIS A 312 -4.50 -4.95 -15.21
N PHE A 313 -4.08 -3.69 -15.31
CA PHE A 313 -2.73 -3.24 -14.96
C PHE A 313 -2.73 -2.00 -14.06
N TYR A 314 -1.64 -1.80 -13.32
CA TYR A 314 -1.32 -0.48 -12.77
C TYR A 314 -0.50 0.31 -13.76
N LYS A 315 -0.59 1.64 -13.72
CA LYS A 315 -0.04 2.51 -14.76
C LYS A 315 1.00 3.49 -14.24
N PHE A 316 1.90 3.87 -15.12
CA PHE A 316 2.72 5.07 -15.02
C PHE A 316 2.56 5.87 -16.31
N GLU A 317 1.94 7.04 -16.20
CA GLU A 317 1.72 7.95 -17.33
C GLU A 317 3.00 8.77 -17.58
N ILE A 318 3.51 8.72 -18.81
CA ILE A 318 4.53 9.67 -19.27
C ILE A 318 3.81 10.99 -19.55
N LYS A 319 4.24 12.06 -18.90
CA LYS A 319 3.73 13.42 -19.10
C LYS A 319 4.35 14.11 -20.29
#